data_AF-A0A182ETZ0-F1
#
_entry.id   AF-A0A182ETZ0-F1
#
_cell.length_a   1.000
_cell.length_b   1.000
_cell.length_c   1.000
_cell.angle_alpha   90.00
_cell.angle_beta   90.00
_cell.angle_gamma   90.00
#
_symmetry.space_group_name_H-M   'P 1'
#
loop_
_entity.id
_entity.type
_entity.pdbx_description
1 polymer ?
#
loop_
_entity_poly.entity_id
_entity_poly.type
_entity_poly.pdbx_seq_one_letter_code
_entity_poly.pdbx_strand_id
1 'polypeptide(L)'
;MLRRSYHKRGRRAIHYIRTFINVDYILLNNQRQELIKRREEMDFAKHEYANNPTEEKKESCDKAVAKFDEQSKQVFETLDTIQFKQEKHHLELIKVLDEMRKYHNGAAEECFRVCKGKW
;
A
#
# COMPACT_ATOMS: atom_id res chain seq x y z
N MET A 1 -22.65 -17.71 16.78
CA MET A 1 -22.38 -16.96 15.51
C MET A 1 -21.22 -15.96 15.63
N LEU A 2 -21.12 -15.20 16.73
CA LEU A 2 -20.08 -14.17 16.96
C LEU A 2 -18.62 -14.67 16.79
N ARG A 3 -18.28 -15.84 17.34
CA ARG A 3 -16.94 -16.45 17.19
C ARG A 3 -16.54 -16.60 15.71
N ARG A 4 -17.44 -17.15 14.88
CA ARG A 4 -17.18 -17.40 13.46
C ARG A 4 -17.01 -16.09 12.68
N SER A 5 -17.82 -15.08 12.99
CA SER A 5 -17.71 -13.73 12.42
C SER A 5 -16.36 -13.10 12.73
N TYR A 6 -16.00 -13.06 14.02
CA TYR A 6 -14.74 -12.50 14.50
C TYR A 6 -13.52 -13.13 13.80
N HIS A 7 -13.44 -14.46 13.78
CA HIS A 7 -12.31 -15.16 13.13
C HIS A 7 -12.27 -14.91 11.62
N LYS A 8 -13.41 -14.84 10.95
CA LYS A 8 -13.48 -14.57 9.51
C LYS A 8 -12.95 -13.17 9.19
N ARG A 9 -13.32 -12.16 10.00
CA ARG A 9 -12.83 -10.78 9.82
C ARG A 9 -11.36 -10.65 10.17
N GLY A 10 -10.90 -11.26 11.26
CA GLY A 10 -9.48 -11.26 11.64
C GLY A 10 -8.59 -11.83 10.53
N ARG A 11 -8.97 -12.97 9.93
CA ARG A 11 -8.24 -13.53 8.77
C ARG A 11 -8.21 -12.59 7.57
N ARG A 12 -9.31 -11.88 7.30
CA ARG A 12 -9.39 -10.91 6.21
C ARG A 12 -8.45 -9.72 6.45
N ALA A 13 -8.41 -9.17 7.65
CA ALA A 13 -7.50 -8.07 7.99
C ALA A 13 -6.03 -8.50 7.86
N ILE A 14 -5.66 -9.70 8.36
CA ILE A 14 -4.32 -10.26 8.19
C ILE A 14 -3.97 -10.43 6.71
N HIS A 15 -4.92 -10.91 5.90
CA HIS A 15 -4.73 -11.04 4.47
C HIS A 15 -4.44 -9.69 3.80
N TYR A 16 -5.18 -8.64 4.13
CA TYR A 16 -4.95 -7.30 3.58
C TYR A 16 -3.57 -6.73 3.94
N ILE A 17 -3.15 -6.87 5.20
CA ILE A 17 -1.81 -6.45 5.65
C ILE A 17 -0.73 -7.22 4.88
N ARG A 18 -0.89 -8.54 4.75
CA ARG A 18 0.08 -9.37 4.03
C ARG A 18 0.19 -8.99 2.55
N THR A 19 -0.94 -8.78 1.88
CA THR A 19 -0.97 -8.36 0.48
C THR A 19 -0.29 -7.00 0.31
N PHE A 20 -0.54 -6.06 1.21
CA PHE A 20 0.13 -4.75 1.18
C PHE A 20 1.65 -4.89 1.26
N ILE A 21 2.16 -5.62 2.27
CA ILE A 21 3.60 -5.77 2.50
C ILE A 21 4.28 -6.51 1.34
N ASN A 22 3.68 -7.61 0.87
CA ASN A 22 4.34 -8.51 -0.07
C ASN A 22 4.10 -8.16 -1.54
N VAL A 23 3.12 -7.31 -1.86
CA VAL A 23 2.76 -6.99 -3.24
C VAL A 23 2.85 -5.49 -3.47
N ASP A 24 2.03 -4.71 -2.76
CA ASP A 24 1.90 -3.28 -3.04
C ASP A 24 3.18 -2.51 -2.70
N TYR A 25 3.78 -2.80 -1.55
CA TYR A 25 5.02 -2.16 -1.11
C TYR A 25 6.21 -2.54 -2.00
N ILE A 26 6.31 -3.82 -2.39
CA ILE A 26 7.38 -4.29 -3.29
C ILE A 26 7.26 -3.61 -4.66
N LEU A 27 6.05 -3.53 -5.21
CA LEU A 27 5.79 -2.84 -6.48
C LEU A 27 6.21 -1.37 -6.40
N LEU A 28 5.75 -0.64 -5.38
CA LEU A 28 6.10 0.78 -5.20
C LEU A 28 7.61 0.97 -5.05
N ASN A 29 8.28 0.11 -4.28
CA ASN A 29 9.72 0.18 -4.11
C ASN A 29 10.46 -0.04 -5.44
N ASN A 30 10.04 -1.02 -6.24
CA ASN A 30 10.63 -1.27 -7.55
C ASN A 30 10.44 -0.07 -8.49
N GLN A 31 9.23 0.49 -8.54
CA GLN A 31 8.95 1.68 -9.36
C GLN A 31 9.73 2.91 -8.89
N ARG A 32 9.94 3.07 -7.58
CA ARG A 32 10.78 4.13 -7.00
C ARG A 32 12.25 3.98 -7.40
N GLN A 33 12.80 2.77 -7.34
CA GLN A 33 14.18 2.51 -7.76
C GLN A 33 14.38 2.80 -9.25
N GLU A 34 13.45 2.36 -10.08
CA GLU A 34 13.48 2.66 -11.52
C GLU A 34 13.37 4.18 -11.77
N LEU A 35 12.51 4.89 -11.04
CA LEU A 35 12.40 6.34 -11.17
C LEU A 35 13.70 7.07 -10.82
N ILE A 36 14.40 6.65 -9.76
CA ILE A 36 15.72 7.20 -9.39
C ILE A 36 16.72 6.98 -10.53
N LYS A 37 16.76 5.77 -11.09
CA LYS A 37 17.62 5.46 -12.24
C LYS A 37 17.30 6.33 -13.46
N ARG A 38 16.01 6.51 -13.79
CA ARG A 38 15.60 7.38 -14.90
C ARG A 38 15.97 8.84 -14.67
N ARG A 39 15.89 9.31 -13.42
CA ARG A 39 16.34 10.64 -13.06
C ARG A 39 17.84 10.82 -13.31
N GLU A 40 18.65 9.87 -12.88
CA GLU A 40 20.09 9.88 -13.11
C GLU A 40 20.44 9.88 -14.61
N GLU A 41 19.76 9.04 -15.40
CA GLU A 41 19.88 9.00 -16.87
C GLU A 41 19.52 10.36 -17.50
N MET A 42 18.42 10.98 -17.07
CA MET A 42 17.96 12.28 -17.53
C MET A 42 18.95 13.40 -17.16
N ASP A 43 19.41 13.43 -15.91
CA ASP A 43 20.36 14.43 -15.41
C ASP A 43 21.69 14.34 -16.17
N PHE A 44 22.15 13.12 -16.45
CA PHE A 44 23.32 12.88 -17.30
C PHE A 44 23.12 13.40 -18.73
N ALA A 45 22.01 13.06 -19.38
CA ALA A 45 21.72 13.51 -20.75
C ALA A 45 21.61 15.04 -20.85
N LYS A 46 20.98 15.69 -19.84
CA LYS A 46 20.91 17.16 -19.74
C LYS A 46 22.30 17.77 -19.64
N HIS A 47 23.18 17.19 -18.81
CA HIS A 47 24.55 17.65 -18.65
C HIS A 47 25.37 17.49 -19.93
N GLU A 48 25.23 16.37 -20.64
CA GLU A 48 25.92 16.15 -21.93
C GLU A 48 25.49 17.12 -23.02
N TYR A 49 24.20 17.44 -23.09
CA TYR A 49 23.66 18.43 -24.02
C TYR A 49 24.13 19.85 -23.68
N ALA A 50 24.12 20.23 -22.38
CA ALA A 50 24.58 21.54 -21.94
C ALA A 50 26.06 21.79 -22.26
N ASN A 51 26.90 20.75 -22.17
CA ASN A 51 28.33 20.85 -22.47
C ASN A 51 28.65 20.84 -23.98
N ASN A 52 27.85 20.14 -24.78
CA ASN A 52 28.05 20.08 -26.23
C ASN A 52 26.69 19.89 -26.93
N PRO A 53 26.02 20.99 -27.28
CA PRO A 53 24.67 20.95 -27.82
C PRO A 53 24.68 20.53 -29.29
N THR A 54 24.46 19.23 -29.52
CA THR A 54 24.23 18.63 -30.84
C THR A 54 22.78 18.14 -30.95
N GLU A 55 22.25 18.02 -32.18
CA GLU A 55 20.86 17.56 -32.37
C GLU A 55 20.66 16.12 -31.85
N GLU A 56 21.65 15.24 -32.03
CA GLU A 56 21.61 13.88 -31.48
C GLU A 56 21.50 13.86 -29.95
N LYS A 57 22.21 14.76 -29.27
CA LYS A 57 22.18 14.87 -27.81
C LYS A 57 20.89 15.50 -27.30
N LYS A 58 20.32 16.42 -28.07
CA LYS A 58 18.99 16.98 -27.79
C LYS A 58 17.93 15.88 -27.87
N GLU A 59 17.92 15.07 -28.93
CA GLU A 59 17.01 13.93 -29.04
C GLU A 59 17.20 12.92 -27.89
N SER A 60 18.44 12.66 -27.48
CA SER A 60 18.75 11.78 -26.35
C SER A 60 18.19 12.35 -25.03
N CYS A 61 18.34 13.65 -24.82
CA CYS A 61 17.79 14.36 -23.67
C CYS A 61 16.26 14.31 -23.65
N ASP A 62 15.60 14.61 -24.78
CA ASP A 62 14.14 14.56 -24.90
C ASP A 62 13.61 13.14 -24.64
N LYS A 63 14.28 12.11 -25.16
CA LYS A 63 13.95 10.70 -24.88
C LYS A 63 14.11 10.35 -23.40
N ALA A 64 15.14 10.85 -22.73
CA ALA A 64 15.36 10.60 -21.30
C ALA A 64 14.31 11.30 -20.43
N VAL A 65 13.93 12.53 -20.77
CA VAL A 65 12.84 13.28 -20.11
C VAL A 65 11.52 12.53 -20.27
N ALA A 66 11.16 12.11 -21.49
CA ALA A 66 9.92 11.37 -21.73
C ALA A 66 9.82 10.08 -20.90
N LYS A 67 10.92 9.32 -20.78
CA LYS A 67 10.98 8.10 -19.94
C LYS A 67 10.84 8.41 -18.44
N PHE A 68 11.45 9.50 -17.97
CA PHE A 68 11.31 9.93 -16.59
C PHE A 68 9.87 10.34 -16.27
N ASP A 69 9.22 11.08 -17.18
CA ASP A 69 7.84 11.51 -17.01
C ASP A 69 6.86 10.33 -17.02
N GLU A 70 7.07 9.37 -17.93
CA GLU A 70 6.29 8.13 -17.97
C GLU A 70 6.42 7.34 -16.65
N GLN A 71 7.65 7.13 -16.17
CA GLN A 71 7.88 6.42 -14.91
C GLN A 71 7.32 7.19 -13.71
N SER A 72 7.42 8.52 -13.71
CA SER A 72 6.85 9.38 -12.67
C SER A 72 5.35 9.20 -12.59
N LYS A 73 4.66 9.21 -13.74
CA LYS A 73 3.21 9.00 -13.81
C LYS A 73 2.81 7.65 -13.22
N GLN A 74 3.53 6.58 -13.57
CA GLN A 74 3.27 5.24 -13.03
C GLN A 74 3.44 5.18 -11.50
N VAL A 75 4.45 5.86 -10.95
CA VAL A 75 4.67 5.94 -9.50
C VAL A 75 3.51 6.67 -8.82
N PHE A 76 3.05 7.80 -9.37
CA PHE A 76 1.92 8.55 -8.82
C PHE A 76 0.62 7.76 -8.86
N GLU A 77 0.32 7.07 -9.96
CA GLU A 77 -0.87 6.20 -10.06
C GLU A 77 -0.86 5.06 -9.01
N THR A 78 0.31 4.47 -8.75
CA THR A 78 0.47 3.47 -7.68
C THR A 78 0.26 4.08 -6.29
N LEU A 79 0.80 5.28 -6.04
CA LEU A 79 0.64 5.98 -4.75
C LEU A 79 -0.83 6.28 -4.45
N ASP A 80 -1.57 6.80 -5.43
CA ASP A 80 -3.01 7.06 -5.29
C ASP A 80 -3.78 5.77 -4.98
N THR A 81 -3.43 4.68 -5.66
CA THR A 81 -4.03 3.37 -5.42
C THR A 81 -3.75 2.85 -4.01
N ILE A 82 -2.53 3.05 -3.49
CA ILE A 82 -2.15 2.66 -2.14
C ILE A 82 -2.93 3.45 -1.09
N GLN A 83 -3.09 4.76 -1.29
CA GLN A 83 -3.86 5.61 -0.39
C GLN A 83 -5.31 5.13 -0.26
N PHE A 84 -5.96 4.80 -1.39
CA PHE A 84 -7.31 4.23 -1.37
C PHE A 84 -7.37 2.88 -0.62
N LYS A 85 -6.38 2.01 -0.81
CA LYS A 85 -6.30 0.73 -0.09
C LYS A 85 -6.09 0.94 1.42
N GLN A 86 -5.31 1.94 1.82
CA GLN A 86 -5.05 2.27 3.22
C GLN A 86 -6.35 2.60 3.97
N GLU A 87 -7.20 3.46 3.40
CA GLU A 87 -8.49 3.81 4.00
C GLU A 87 -9.38 2.57 4.20
N LYS A 88 -9.43 1.69 3.19
CA LYS A 88 -10.16 0.43 3.27
C LYS A 88 -9.60 -0.48 4.38
N HIS A 89 -8.28 -0.56 4.52
CA HIS A 89 -7.63 -1.35 5.57
C HIS A 89 -7.95 -0.80 6.96
N HIS A 90 -7.93 0.52 7.15
CA HIS A 90 -8.31 1.17 8.41
C HIS A 90 -9.76 0.84 8.81
N LEU A 91 -10.69 0.93 7.86
CA LEU A 91 -12.10 0.58 8.10
C LEU A 91 -12.26 -0.89 8.51
N GLU A 92 -11.50 -1.81 7.91
CA GLU A 92 -11.56 -3.23 8.28
C GLU A 92 -10.97 -3.49 9.67
N LEU A 93 -9.92 -2.76 10.08
CA LEU A 93 -9.39 -2.84 11.45
C LEU A 93 -10.44 -2.41 12.48
N ILE A 94 -11.12 -1.29 12.24
CA ILE A 94 -12.21 -0.81 13.13
C ILE A 94 -13.30 -1.89 13.25
N LYS A 95 -13.70 -2.52 12.14
CA LYS A 95 -14.69 -3.60 12.16
C LYS A 95 -14.22 -4.84 12.92
N VAL A 96 -12.94 -5.20 12.82
CA VAL A 96 -12.36 -6.30 13.60
C VAL A 96 -12.41 -6.00 15.09
N LEU A 97 -12.04 -4.78 15.50
CA LEU A 97 -12.09 -4.34 16.89
C LEU A 97 -13.52 -4.35 17.44
N ASP A 98 -14.50 -3.92 16.64
CA ASP A 98 -15.92 -3.97 17.04
C ASP A 98 -16.43 -5.42 17.23
N GLU A 99 -16.10 -6.33 16.31
CA GLU A 99 -16.46 -7.75 16.46
C GLU A 99 -15.76 -8.39 17.66
N MET A 100 -14.50 -8.03 17.90
CA MET A 100 -13.73 -8.49 19.06
C MET A 100 -14.42 -8.05 20.36
N ARG A 101 -14.80 -6.76 20.46
CA ARG A 101 -15.56 -6.23 21.59
C ARG A 101 -16.87 -6.99 21.81
N LYS A 102 -17.67 -7.17 20.75
CA LYS A 102 -18.95 -7.92 20.83
C LYS A 102 -18.74 -9.36 21.28
N TYR A 103 -17.72 -10.02 20.77
CA TYR A 103 -17.38 -11.39 21.15
C TYR A 103 -17.01 -11.50 22.64
N HIS A 104 -16.13 -10.62 23.12
CA HIS A 104 -15.69 -10.66 24.53
C HIS A 104 -16.79 -10.24 25.51
N ASN A 105 -17.60 -9.24 25.18
CA ASN A 105 -18.73 -8.85 26.02
C ASN A 105 -19.75 -9.99 26.15
N GLY A 106 -20.13 -10.62 25.02
CA GLY A 106 -21.05 -11.76 25.07
C GLY A 106 -20.48 -12.96 25.82
N ALA A 107 -19.17 -13.21 25.70
CA ALA A 107 -18.51 -14.26 26.50
C ALA A 107 -18.52 -13.94 28.00
N ALA A 108 -18.29 -12.68 28.38
CA ALA A 108 -18.34 -12.25 29.77
C ALA A 108 -19.75 -12.40 30.36
N GLU A 109 -20.79 -11.96 29.64
CA GLU A 109 -22.20 -12.12 30.04
C GLU A 109 -22.58 -13.59 30.28
N GLU A 110 -22.16 -14.48 29.39
CA GLU A 110 -22.41 -15.92 29.52
C GLU A 110 -21.71 -16.50 30.75
N CYS A 111 -20.44 -16.14 30.98
CA CYS A 111 -19.71 -16.52 32.19
C CYS A 111 -20.43 -16.02 33.46
N PHE A 112 -20.91 -14.77 33.48
CA PHE A 112 -21.66 -14.22 34.60
C PHE A 112 -22.97 -14.98 34.86
N ARG A 113 -23.70 -15.36 33.80
CA ARG A 113 -24.92 -16.18 33.93
C ARG A 113 -24.64 -17.55 34.55
N VAL A 114 -23.62 -18.24 34.06
CA VAL A 114 -23.22 -19.55 34.59
C VAL A 114 -22.78 -19.45 36.06
N CYS A 115 -22.08 -18.38 36.44
CA CYS A 115 -21.67 -18.14 37.82
C CYS A 115 -22.85 -17.83 38.75
N LYS A 116 -23.86 -17.08 38.30
CA LYS A 116 -25.06 -16.78 39.10
C LYS A 116 -26.03 -17.94 39.24
N GLY A 117 -26.10 -18.84 38.25
CA GLY A 117 -26.99 -20.02 38.30
C GLY A 117 -26.49 -21.17 39.18
N LYS A 118 -25.31 -21.04 39.80
CA LYS A 118 -24.70 -22.04 40.70
C LYS A 118 -24.87 -21.73 42.19
N TRP A 119 -25.72 -20.76 42.55
CA TRP A 119 -26.07 -20.42 43.93
C TRP A 119 -27.57 -20.56 44.15
#